data_AF-A0A6I3BVT5-F1
#
_entry.id   AF-A0A6I3BVT5-F1
#
_cell.length_a   1.000
_cell.length_b   1.000
_cell.length_c   1.000
_cell.angle_alpha   90.00
_cell.angle_beta   90.00
_cell.angle_gamma   90.00
#
_symmetry.space_group_name_H-M   'P 1'
#
loop_
_entity.id
_entity.type
_entity.pdbx_description
1 polymer ?
#
loop_
_entity_poly.entity_id
_entity_poly.type
_entity_poly.pdbx_seq_one_letter_code
_entity_poly.pdbx_strand_id
1 'polypeptide(L)'
;MVRLRVDRVEAVVICVTVAIAAASFLTNVGRMTHVLSHEYAIYSKYSNADRRHAATDQLQIPGDVLDFYAERVAKGDRVYFQVDPSGLSANMTLEQAVAFAGRFYLLPAVQTSDLANANTVVSFQADPGVLGLHYSAQERAGLQLFFVSKIEGR
;
A
#
# COMPACT_ATOMS: atom_id res chain seq x y z
N MET A 1 -8.10 -33.90 47.36
CA MET A 1 -9.40 -33.29 47.03
C MET A 1 -9.25 -31.77 47.18
N VAL A 2 -8.85 -31.07 46.10
CA VAL A 2 -8.47 -29.65 46.15
C VAL A 2 -9.74 -28.80 46.03
N ARG A 3 -10.25 -28.28 47.15
CA ARG A 3 -11.36 -27.31 47.15
C ARG A 3 -10.80 -25.94 46.79
N LEU A 4 -11.06 -25.49 45.56
CA LEU A 4 -10.94 -24.09 45.15
C LEU A 4 -11.90 -23.24 45.99
N ARG A 5 -11.41 -22.69 47.11
CA ARG A 5 -12.02 -21.49 47.72
C ARG A 5 -11.43 -20.31 46.95
N VAL A 6 -12.05 -19.98 45.83
CA VAL A 6 -11.88 -18.65 45.24
C VAL A 6 -12.47 -17.69 46.26
N ASP A 7 -11.64 -16.90 46.91
CA ASP A 7 -12.11 -15.90 47.87
C ASP A 7 -13.05 -14.95 47.12
N ARG A 8 -14.17 -14.56 47.75
CA ARG A 8 -15.22 -13.76 47.08
C ARG A 8 -14.68 -12.51 46.39
N VAL A 9 -13.57 -11.97 46.89
CA VAL A 9 -12.83 -10.84 46.30
C VAL A 9 -12.24 -11.20 44.94
N GLU A 10 -11.58 -12.35 44.81
CA GLU A 10 -11.00 -12.84 43.56
C GLU A 10 -12.10 -13.12 42.52
N ALA A 11 -13.22 -13.71 42.95
CA ALA A 11 -14.37 -13.93 42.08
C ALA A 11 -14.97 -12.62 41.54
N VAL A 12 -15.08 -11.60 42.40
CA VAL A 12 -15.56 -10.27 42.00
C VAL A 12 -14.59 -9.59 41.04
N VAL A 13 -13.28 -9.65 41.30
CA VAL A 13 -12.26 -9.07 40.41
C VAL A 13 -12.31 -9.73 39.03
N ILE A 14 -12.36 -11.06 38.96
CA ILE A 14 -12.47 -11.79 37.69
C ILE A 14 -13.75 -11.38 36.93
N CYS A 15 -14.90 -11.33 37.60
CA CYS A 15 -16.16 -10.91 36.98
C CYS A 15 -16.10 -9.49 36.43
N VAL A 16 -15.51 -8.55 37.18
CA VAL A 16 -15.34 -7.16 36.74
C VAL A 16 -14.41 -7.08 35.53
N THR A 17 -13.28 -7.78 35.54
CA THR A 17 -12.35 -7.81 34.40
C THR A 17 -13.00 -8.39 33.15
N VAL A 18 -13.74 -9.50 33.28
CA VAL A 18 -14.48 -10.10 32.15
C VAL A 18 -15.56 -9.16 31.63
N ALA A 19 -16.28 -8.48 32.51
CA ALA A 19 -17.31 -7.51 32.12
C ALA A 19 -16.70 -6.31 31.34
N ILE A 20 -15.57 -5.78 31.80
CA ILE A 20 -14.85 -4.71 31.11
C ILE A 20 -14.36 -5.20 29.74
N ALA A 21 -13.73 -6.37 29.67
CA ALA A 21 -13.26 -6.93 28.41
C ALA A 21 -14.40 -7.16 27.40
N ALA A 22 -15.55 -7.67 27.86
CA ALA A 22 -16.73 -7.86 27.03
C ALA A 22 -17.31 -6.52 26.54
N ALA A 23 -17.39 -5.50 27.40
CA ALA A 23 -17.83 -4.16 27.01
C ALA A 23 -16.87 -3.50 26.00
N SER A 24 -15.56 -3.63 26.20
CA SER A 24 -14.55 -3.16 25.26
C SER A 24 -14.63 -3.88 23.91
N PHE A 25 -14.86 -5.20 23.93
CA PHE A 25 -15.04 -5.98 22.71
C PHE A 25 -16.30 -5.53 21.95
N LEU A 26 -17.45 -5.42 22.62
CA LEU A 26 -18.72 -5.01 22.00
C LEU A 26 -18.63 -3.59 21.39
N THR A 27 -17.98 -2.66 22.09
CA THR A 27 -17.79 -1.29 21.58
C THR A 27 -16.85 -1.25 20.38
N ASN A 28 -15.78 -2.04 20.39
CA ASN A 28 -14.87 -2.17 19.24
C ASN A 28 -15.53 -2.86 18.04
N VAL A 29 -16.30 -3.92 18.26
CA VAL A 29 -17.06 -4.59 17.21
C VAL A 29 -18.08 -3.64 16.59
N GLY A 30 -18.82 -2.90 17.41
CA GLY A 30 -19.79 -1.89 16.91
C GLY A 30 -19.13 -0.80 16.08
N ARG A 31 -17.95 -0.32 16.48
CA ARG A 31 -17.18 0.66 15.69
C ARG A 31 -16.69 0.05 14.38
N MET A 32 -16.15 -1.16 14.42
CA MET A 32 -15.64 -1.85 13.24
C MET A 32 -16.76 -2.14 12.23
N THR A 33 -17.91 -2.63 12.69
CA THR A 33 -19.07 -2.86 11.81
C THR A 33 -19.59 -1.58 11.20
N HIS A 34 -19.60 -0.47 11.96
CA HIS A 34 -19.98 0.84 11.42
C HIS A 34 -19.02 1.31 10.33
N VAL A 35 -17.71 1.22 10.55
CA VAL A 35 -16.69 1.57 9.55
C VAL A 35 -16.83 0.70 8.30
N LEU A 36 -16.92 -0.61 8.46
CA LEU A 36 -17.07 -1.54 7.33
C LEU A 36 -18.37 -1.31 6.56
N SER A 37 -19.48 -1.02 7.24
CA SER A 37 -20.76 -0.72 6.58
C SER A 37 -20.70 0.58 5.79
N HIS A 38 -20.04 1.59 6.35
CA HIS A 38 -19.84 2.88 5.70
C HIS A 38 -18.93 2.75 4.47
N GLU A 39 -17.79 2.07 4.60
CA GLU A 39 -16.88 1.78 3.48
C GLU A 39 -17.58 0.93 2.41
N TYR A 40 -18.35 -0.08 2.81
CA TYR A 40 -19.14 -0.88 1.87
C TYR A 40 -20.12 -0.01 1.09
N ALA A 41 -20.87 0.88 1.75
CA ALA A 41 -21.84 1.75 1.09
C ALA A 41 -21.20 2.72 0.08
N ILE A 42 -19.91 3.06 0.27
CA ILE A 42 -19.10 3.84 -0.67
C ILE A 42 -18.64 2.95 -1.83
N TYR A 43 -17.88 1.90 -1.54
CA TYR A 43 -17.20 1.09 -2.56
C TYR A 43 -18.12 0.13 -3.32
N SER A 44 -19.32 -0.16 -2.81
CA SER A 44 -20.32 -0.97 -3.52
C SER A 44 -20.80 -0.28 -4.79
N LYS A 45 -20.72 1.06 -4.86
CA LYS A 45 -21.14 1.88 -6.00
C LYS A 45 -20.03 2.06 -7.04
N TYR A 46 -18.78 1.75 -6.69
CA TYR A 46 -17.63 1.96 -7.54
C TYR A 46 -17.61 0.93 -8.68
N SER A 47 -17.24 1.39 -9.87
CA SER A 47 -16.87 0.49 -10.96
C SER A 47 -15.57 -0.26 -10.63
N ASN A 48 -15.23 -1.28 -11.41
CA ASN A 48 -13.93 -1.96 -11.24
C ASN A 48 -12.74 -1.03 -11.51
N ALA A 49 -12.90 0.01 -12.32
CA ALA A 49 -11.85 1.02 -12.53
C ALA A 49 -11.72 1.92 -11.30
N ASP A 50 -12.84 2.42 -10.76
CA ASP A 50 -12.82 3.29 -9.58
C ASP A 50 -12.32 2.55 -8.33
N ARG A 51 -12.64 1.26 -8.17
CA ARG A 51 -12.06 0.42 -7.10
C ARG A 51 -10.56 0.24 -7.26
N ARG A 52 -10.11 0.19 -8.52
CA ARG A 52 -8.71 0.39 -8.96
C ARG A 52 -8.12 1.55 -8.17
N HIS A 53 -8.58 2.73 -8.59
CA HIS A 53 -8.07 4.07 -8.28
C HIS A 53 -8.35 4.60 -6.87
N ALA A 54 -9.29 4.01 -6.16
CA ALA A 54 -9.72 4.47 -4.83
C ALA A 54 -8.58 4.73 -3.84
N ALA A 55 -7.60 3.83 -3.76
CA ALA A 55 -6.47 3.98 -2.83
C ALA A 55 -5.48 5.07 -3.27
N THR A 56 -5.37 5.33 -4.57
CA THR A 56 -4.39 6.27 -5.14
C THR A 56 -4.94 7.67 -5.22
N ASP A 57 -6.26 7.80 -5.39
CA ASP A 57 -6.97 9.06 -5.27
C ASP A 57 -6.78 9.67 -3.87
N GLN A 58 -6.81 8.83 -2.82
CA GLN A 58 -6.51 9.28 -1.45
C GLN A 58 -5.06 9.77 -1.28
N LEU A 59 -4.13 9.19 -2.04
CA LEU A 59 -2.71 9.56 -2.03
C LEU A 59 -2.38 10.70 -3.00
N GLN A 60 -3.38 11.22 -3.73
CA GLN A 60 -3.21 12.22 -4.80
C GLN A 60 -2.22 11.77 -5.89
N ILE A 61 -2.11 10.45 -6.09
CA ILE A 61 -1.32 9.86 -7.16
C ILE A 61 -2.26 9.62 -8.35
N PRO A 62 -1.97 10.15 -9.56
CA PRO A 62 -2.81 9.93 -10.73
C PRO A 62 -2.94 8.43 -11.06
N GLY A 63 -4.18 7.92 -11.09
CA GLY A 63 -4.45 6.50 -11.32
C GLY A 63 -4.04 6.01 -12.72
N ASP A 64 -4.11 6.88 -13.72
CA ASP A 64 -3.68 6.64 -15.10
C ASP A 64 -2.18 6.35 -15.21
N VAL A 65 -1.35 6.97 -14.37
CA VAL A 65 0.09 6.72 -14.30
C VAL A 65 0.37 5.31 -13.77
N LEU A 66 -0.41 4.85 -12.80
CA LEU A 66 -0.27 3.49 -12.26
C LEU A 66 -0.80 2.44 -13.24
N ASP A 67 -1.88 2.73 -13.97
CA ASP A 67 -2.34 1.88 -15.07
C ASP A 67 -1.25 1.75 -16.14
N PHE A 68 -0.62 2.87 -16.53
CA PHE A 68 0.52 2.87 -17.46
C PHE A 68 1.66 1.96 -16.99
N TYR A 69 2.01 2.00 -15.69
CA TYR A 69 3.02 1.11 -15.12
C TYR A 69 2.57 -0.35 -15.12
N ALA A 70 1.33 -0.63 -14.71
CA ALA A 70 0.79 -1.99 -14.63
C ALA A 70 0.73 -2.68 -15.99
N GLU A 71 0.52 -1.94 -17.07
CA GLU A 71 0.57 -2.47 -18.44
C GLU A 71 1.98 -2.88 -18.91
N ARG A 72 3.03 -2.32 -18.30
CA ARG A 72 4.43 -2.46 -18.75
C ARG A 72 5.30 -3.26 -17.81
N VAL A 73 4.85 -3.40 -16.57
CA VAL A 73 5.47 -4.23 -15.56
C VAL A 73 4.86 -5.63 -15.64
N ALA A 74 5.71 -6.62 -15.80
CA ALA A 74 5.36 -8.02 -15.95
C ALA A 74 5.54 -8.80 -14.65
N LYS A 75 4.90 -9.97 -14.59
CA LYS A 75 5.12 -10.93 -13.51
C LYS A 75 6.59 -11.34 -13.44
N GLY A 76 7.17 -11.26 -12.25
CA GLY A 76 8.57 -11.63 -11.99
C GLY A 76 9.56 -10.47 -12.13
N ASP A 77 9.11 -9.29 -12.55
CA ASP A 77 9.95 -8.09 -12.50
C ASP A 77 10.34 -7.76 -11.07
N ARG A 78 11.61 -7.34 -10.91
CA ARG A 78 12.16 -6.76 -9.69
C ARG A 78 12.22 -5.25 -9.92
N VAL A 79 11.21 -4.56 -9.41
CA VAL A 79 10.96 -3.14 -9.68
C VAL A 79 11.64 -2.26 -8.64
N TYR A 80 12.51 -1.36 -9.10
CA TYR A 80 13.02 -0.26 -8.31
C TYR A 80 12.22 1.01 -8.63
N PHE A 81 11.72 1.68 -7.60
CA PHE A 81 11.06 2.98 -7.77
C PHE A 81 12.07 4.10 -7.64
N GLN A 82 12.21 4.88 -8.70
CA GLN A 82 12.96 6.11 -8.68
C GLN A 82 11.96 7.26 -8.59
N VAL A 83 11.91 7.93 -7.44
CA VAL A 83 10.96 9.01 -7.19
C VAL A 83 11.74 10.26 -6.83
N ASP A 84 11.34 11.42 -7.35
CA ASP A 84 11.91 12.69 -6.93
C ASP A 84 11.71 12.88 -5.42
N PRO A 85 12.78 13.12 -4.62
CA PRO A 85 12.68 13.33 -3.18
C PRO A 85 11.93 14.64 -2.85
N SER A 86 10.61 14.59 -2.96
CA SER A 86 9.68 15.63 -2.53
C SER A 86 8.82 15.12 -1.36
N GLY A 87 8.46 16.03 -0.46
CA GLY A 87 7.57 15.74 0.65
C GLY A 87 6.12 15.77 0.20
N LEU A 88 5.34 14.73 0.52
CA LEU A 88 3.89 14.69 0.27
C LEU A 88 3.11 15.23 1.47
N SER A 89 3.57 14.94 2.69
CA SER A 89 3.03 15.48 3.95
C SER A 89 4.10 15.48 5.05
N ALA A 90 3.79 16.01 6.23
CA ALA A 90 4.70 16.00 7.39
C ALA A 90 5.12 14.59 7.84
N ASN A 91 4.33 13.55 7.52
CA ASN A 91 4.52 12.18 7.99
C ASN A 91 4.81 11.17 6.87
N MET A 92 4.81 11.58 5.60
CA MET A 92 4.99 10.68 4.46
C MET A 92 5.68 11.39 3.29
N THR A 93 6.74 10.78 2.76
CA THR A 93 7.42 11.24 1.55
C THR A 93 6.68 10.76 0.29
N LEU A 94 6.87 11.45 -0.83
CA LEU A 94 6.32 11.00 -2.11
C LEU A 94 6.84 9.61 -2.48
N GLU A 95 8.13 9.35 -2.23
CA GLU A 95 8.74 8.04 -2.44
C GLU A 95 8.02 6.92 -1.67
N GLN A 96 7.71 7.15 -0.40
CA GLN A 96 6.96 6.19 0.42
C GLN A 96 5.55 5.96 -0.13
N ALA A 97 4.86 7.03 -0.54
CA ALA A 97 3.52 6.96 -1.09
C ALA A 97 3.47 6.17 -2.41
N VAL A 98 4.39 6.46 -3.33
CA VAL A 98 4.50 5.77 -4.63
C VAL A 98 4.92 4.32 -4.45
N ALA A 99 5.89 4.04 -3.57
CA ALA A 99 6.27 2.67 -3.24
C ALA A 99 5.09 1.88 -2.65
N PHE A 100 4.33 2.50 -1.73
CA PHE A 100 3.14 1.89 -1.16
C PHE A 100 2.10 1.57 -2.23
N ALA A 101 1.71 2.56 -3.05
CA ALA A 101 0.75 2.36 -4.13
C ALA A 101 1.23 1.27 -5.11
N GLY A 102 2.49 1.34 -5.53
CA GLY A 102 3.11 0.41 -6.46
C GLY A 102 3.12 -1.04 -5.96
N ARG A 103 3.33 -1.29 -4.66
CA ARG A 103 3.29 -2.65 -4.09
C ARG A 103 1.94 -3.35 -4.28
N PHE A 104 0.84 -2.62 -4.25
CA PHE A 104 -0.49 -3.19 -4.43
C PHE A 104 -0.90 -3.22 -5.90
N TYR A 105 -0.58 -2.15 -6.63
CA TYR A 105 -0.99 -1.99 -8.03
C TYR A 105 -0.20 -2.82 -9.03
N LEU A 106 1.10 -2.98 -8.80
CA LEU A 106 1.98 -3.65 -9.76
C LEU A 106 2.15 -5.13 -9.46
N LEU A 107 1.34 -5.70 -8.57
CA LEU A 107 1.32 -7.14 -8.38
C LEU A 107 1.04 -7.82 -9.73
N PRO A 108 1.78 -8.88 -10.08
CA PRO A 108 2.66 -9.68 -9.21
C PRO A 108 4.16 -9.33 -9.30
N ALA A 109 4.56 -8.13 -9.71
CA ALA A 109 5.95 -7.70 -9.64
C ALA A 109 6.41 -7.50 -8.18
N VAL A 110 7.71 -7.68 -7.96
CA VAL A 110 8.34 -7.56 -6.64
C VAL A 110 9.07 -6.24 -6.56
N GLN A 111 8.67 -5.37 -5.64
CA GLN A 111 9.46 -4.18 -5.36
C GLN A 111 10.80 -4.56 -4.70
N THR A 112 11.87 -3.94 -5.16
CA THR A 112 13.19 -3.94 -4.50
C THR A 112 13.59 -2.52 -4.12
N SER A 113 14.20 -2.36 -2.95
CA SER A 113 14.86 -1.11 -2.54
C SER A 113 16.30 -1.00 -3.03
N ASP A 114 16.86 -2.10 -3.56
CA ASP A 114 18.22 -2.14 -4.08
C ASP A 114 18.20 -2.15 -5.62
N LEU A 115 18.77 -1.10 -6.20
CA LEU A 115 18.91 -0.93 -7.65
C LEU A 115 19.78 -2.03 -8.27
N ALA A 116 20.74 -2.61 -7.53
CA ALA A 116 21.58 -3.69 -8.04
C ALA A 116 20.79 -4.98 -8.30
N ASN A 117 19.70 -5.18 -7.56
CA ASN A 117 18.82 -6.34 -7.71
C ASN A 117 17.65 -6.11 -8.66
N ALA A 118 17.44 -4.87 -9.12
CA ALA A 118 16.35 -4.53 -10.01
C ALA A 118 16.63 -4.95 -11.46
N ASN A 119 15.58 -5.35 -12.18
CA ASN A 119 15.59 -5.51 -13.65
C ASN A 119 14.68 -4.48 -14.34
N THR A 120 13.84 -3.78 -13.58
CA THR A 120 12.93 -2.75 -14.07
C THR A 120 13.02 -1.52 -13.17
N VAL A 121 13.17 -0.34 -13.76
CA VAL A 121 13.09 0.94 -13.07
C VAL A 121 11.76 1.60 -13.43
N VAL A 122 10.98 1.93 -12.42
CA VAL A 122 9.78 2.75 -12.55
C VAL A 122 10.11 4.13 -12.01
N SER A 123 10.14 5.13 -12.90
CA SER A 123 10.46 6.51 -12.52
C SER A 123 9.18 7.32 -12.37
N PHE A 124 9.02 7.97 -11.21
CA PHE A 124 7.90 8.87 -10.89
C PHE A 124 8.42 10.30 -10.74
N GLN A 125 8.06 11.17 -11.69
CA GLN A 125 8.54 12.55 -11.79
C GLN A 125 10.08 12.66 -11.78
N ALA A 126 10.78 11.62 -12.25
CA ALA A 126 12.23 11.54 -12.24
C ALA A 126 12.77 11.08 -13.59
N ASP A 127 13.96 11.55 -13.96
CA ASP A 127 14.65 11.13 -15.18
C ASP A 127 15.48 9.84 -14.90
N PRO A 128 15.19 8.71 -15.55
CA PRO A 128 15.98 7.48 -15.41
C PRO A 128 17.42 7.59 -15.91
N GLY A 129 17.75 8.59 -16.74
CA GLY A 129 19.10 8.82 -17.24
C GLY A 129 20.11 9.16 -16.14
N VAL A 130 19.66 9.74 -15.03
CA VAL A 130 20.54 10.12 -13.91
C VAL A 130 21.11 8.91 -13.15
N LEU A 131 20.52 7.72 -13.33
CA LEU A 131 20.99 6.48 -12.70
C LEU A 131 22.24 5.90 -13.39
N GLY A 132 22.61 6.39 -14.58
CA GLY A 132 23.77 5.91 -15.32
C GLY A 132 23.66 4.44 -15.77
N LEU A 133 22.44 3.92 -15.91
CA LEU A 133 22.16 2.56 -16.35
C LEU A 133 21.95 2.49 -17.86
N HIS A 134 22.23 1.33 -18.44
CA HIS A 134 21.84 1.00 -19.81
C HIS A 134 20.49 0.27 -19.81
N TYR A 135 19.57 0.73 -20.66
CA TYR A 135 18.21 0.22 -20.74
C TYR A 135 17.98 -0.47 -22.08
N SER A 136 17.43 -1.68 -22.05
CA SER A 136 17.04 -2.44 -23.25
C SER A 136 15.71 -1.95 -23.83
N ALA A 137 14.84 -1.40 -22.99
CA ALA A 137 13.60 -0.75 -23.38
C ALA A 137 13.29 0.38 -22.41
N GLN A 138 12.75 1.48 -22.93
CA GLN A 138 12.30 2.60 -22.12
C GLN A 138 11.04 3.20 -22.73
N GLU A 139 9.99 3.27 -21.92
CA GLU A 139 8.71 3.86 -22.30
C GLU A 139 8.36 5.01 -21.36
N ARG A 140 7.70 6.05 -21.90
CA ARG A 140 7.31 7.25 -21.18
C ARG A 140 5.80 7.48 -21.24
N ALA A 141 5.19 7.87 -20.11
CA ALA A 141 3.80 8.29 -20.09
C ALA A 141 3.69 9.79 -20.43
N GLY A 142 3.25 10.09 -21.65
CA GLY A 142 2.97 11.45 -22.11
C GLY A 142 4.17 12.41 -22.00
N LEU A 143 3.90 13.64 -21.56
CA LEU A 143 4.91 14.70 -21.42
C LEU A 143 5.51 14.78 -20.01
N GLN A 144 5.05 13.97 -19.05
CA GLN A 144 5.57 13.97 -17.69
C GLN A 144 6.77 13.02 -17.55
N LEU A 145 7.57 13.17 -16.49
CA LEU A 145 8.74 12.33 -16.23
C LEU A 145 8.31 11.00 -15.56
N PHE A 146 7.44 10.28 -16.25
CA PHE A 146 6.96 8.96 -15.85
C PHE A 146 7.51 7.92 -16.81
N PHE A 147 8.32 7.00 -16.30
CA PHE A 147 9.01 6.01 -17.14
C PHE A 147 8.88 4.60 -16.59
N VAL A 148 8.86 3.64 -17.50
CA VAL A 148 9.21 2.24 -17.22
C VAL A 148 10.42 1.90 -18.07
N SER A 149 11.52 1.55 -17.42
CA SER A 149 12.79 1.22 -18.09
C SER A 149 13.24 -0.18 -17.71
N LYS A 150 13.47 -1.04 -18.72
CA LYS A 150 14.04 -2.37 -18.54
C LYS A 150 15.55 -2.27 -18.56
N ILE A 151 16.20 -2.75 -17.51
CA ILE A 151 17.67 -2.72 -17.40
C ILE A 151 18.23 -3.80 -18.32
N GLU A 152 19.23 -3.44 -19.12
CA GLU A 152 19.90 -4.38 -20.01
C GLU A 152 20.66 -5.45 -19.20
N GLY A 153 20.47 -6.73 -19.56
CA GLY A 153 21.21 -7.85 -18.98
C GLY A 153 20.76 -8.35 -17.60
N ARG A 154 19.50 -8.12 -17.17
CA ARG A 154 18.97 -8.53 -15.85
C ARG A 154 17.56 -9.13 -15.86
#